data_AF-A0A5B0QBC2-F1
#
_entry.id   AF-A0A5B0QBC2-F1
#
_cell.length_a   1.000
_cell.length_b   1.000
_cell.length_c   1.000
_cell.angle_alpha   90.00
_cell.angle_beta   90.00
_cell.angle_gamma   90.00
#
_symmetry.space_group_name_H-M   'P 1'
#
loop_
_entity.id
_entity.type
_entity.pdbx_description
1 polymer ?
#
loop_
_entity_poly.entity_id
_entity_poly.type
_entity_poly.pdbx_seq_one_letter_code
_entity_poly.pdbx_strand_id
1 'polypeptide(L)'
;MASPFFYRSLKVFAPSGVIAELCEPDSCKRDPKGFKAIYVRNLVYLHQETNDQALKKDIQNVIDTSVKAMVKTSCDADFNCAAAWAAGRPPEKNVRSQHVSAALLVSAVGIHRPPAKAGRGN
;
A
#
# COMPACT_ATOMS: atom_id res chain seq x y z
N MET A 1 -18.35 4.80 -10.55
CA MET A 1 -18.70 5.38 -9.24
C MET A 1 -17.64 5.17 -8.15
N ALA A 2 -16.53 4.44 -8.38
CA ALA A 2 -15.50 4.22 -7.34
C ALA A 2 -14.57 5.42 -7.06
N SER A 3 -14.44 6.34 -8.02
CA SER A 3 -13.50 7.47 -7.98
C SER A 3 -13.73 8.42 -6.76
N PRO A 4 -14.96 8.86 -6.42
CA PRO A 4 -15.20 9.66 -5.22
C PRO A 4 -14.82 8.94 -3.91
N PHE A 5 -15.05 7.63 -3.83
CA PHE A 5 -14.68 6.84 -2.65
C PHE A 5 -13.18 6.71 -2.49
N PHE A 6 -12.44 6.50 -3.59
CA PHE A 6 -10.98 6.47 -3.59
C PHE A 6 -10.39 7.80 -3.12
N TYR A 7 -10.83 8.94 -3.66
CA TYR A 7 -10.29 10.23 -3.20
C TYR A 7 -10.65 10.55 -1.75
N ARG A 8 -11.83 10.11 -1.28
CA ARG A 8 -12.17 10.21 0.14
C ARG A 8 -11.28 9.31 0.99
N SER A 9 -10.99 8.08 0.55
CA SER A 9 -10.15 7.15 1.28
C SER A 9 -8.70 7.63 1.36
N LEU A 10 -8.16 8.26 0.31
CA LEU A 10 -6.83 8.88 0.34
C LEU A 10 -6.68 9.96 1.42
N LYS A 11 -7.69 10.82 1.60
CA LYS A 11 -7.67 11.86 2.65
C LYS A 11 -7.58 11.27 4.06
N VAL A 12 -8.01 10.02 4.22
CA VAL A 12 -8.13 9.34 5.51
C VAL A 12 -6.94 8.42 5.76
N PHE A 13 -6.57 7.61 4.77
CA PHE A 13 -5.58 6.54 4.89
C PHE A 13 -4.25 6.85 4.19
N ALA A 14 -4.11 7.99 3.54
CA ALA A 14 -2.84 8.46 2.97
C ALA A 14 -2.74 10.01 2.99
N PRO A 15 -2.96 10.67 4.14
CA PRO A 15 -3.04 12.14 4.21
C PRO A 15 -1.74 12.84 3.77
N SER A 16 -0.58 12.18 3.92
CA SER A 16 0.73 12.66 3.47
C SER A 16 1.15 12.10 2.10
N GLY A 17 0.26 11.37 1.41
CA GLY A 17 0.57 10.60 0.20
C GLY A 17 1.22 9.24 0.46
N VAL A 18 1.59 8.94 1.72
CA VAL A 18 2.02 7.61 2.17
C VAL A 18 0.89 6.97 2.95
N ILE A 19 0.61 5.69 2.66
CA ILE A 19 -0.45 4.94 3.33
C ILE A 19 -0.12 4.81 4.82
N ALA A 20 -1.06 5.21 5.68
CA ALA A 20 -0.93 5.28 7.13
C ALA A 20 -2.11 4.56 7.83
N GLU A 21 -1.87 4.03 9.03
CA GLU A 21 -3.00 3.65 9.88
C GLU A 21 -3.67 4.92 10.42
N LEU A 22 -4.99 4.88 10.63
CA LEU A 22 -5.76 6.00 11.22
C LEU A 22 -5.22 6.50 12.56
N CYS A 23 -4.54 5.62 13.28
CA CYS A 23 -4.07 5.81 14.64
C CYS A 23 -2.54 5.89 14.71
N GLU A 24 -1.85 6.10 13.59
CA GLU A 24 -0.44 6.48 13.60
C GLU A 24 -0.28 7.98 13.90
N PRO A 25 0.66 8.38 14.78
CA PRO A 25 1.68 7.57 15.43
C PRO A 25 1.29 6.94 16.79
N ASP A 26 0.13 7.28 17.38
CA ASP A 26 -0.20 6.97 18.77
C ASP A 26 -1.31 5.92 18.98
N SER A 27 -0.93 4.84 19.66
CA SER A 27 -1.81 3.89 20.36
C SER A 27 -2.91 3.20 19.53
N CYS A 28 -2.61 2.78 18.30
CA CYS A 28 -3.48 1.83 17.61
C CYS A 28 -3.81 0.63 18.52
N LYS A 29 -5.11 0.36 18.73
CA LYS A 29 -5.57 -0.91 19.31
C LYS A 29 -5.13 -2.07 18.39
N ARG A 30 -5.21 -3.32 18.88
CA ARG A 30 -4.64 -4.47 18.18
C ARG A 30 -5.17 -4.65 16.74
N ASP A 31 -6.45 -4.43 16.49
CA ASP A 31 -7.04 -4.73 15.17
C ASP A 31 -6.77 -3.65 14.10
N PRO A 32 -6.81 -2.33 14.42
CA PRO A 32 -6.39 -1.29 13.48
C PRO A 32 -4.97 -1.43 12.93
N LYS A 33 -4.03 -2.09 13.63
CA LYS A 33 -2.61 -2.22 13.22
C LYS A 33 -2.35 -3.07 11.95
N GLY A 34 -3.38 -3.64 11.34
CA GLY A 34 -3.26 -4.42 10.11
C GLY A 34 -4.17 -3.93 8.98
N PHE A 35 -4.95 -2.88 9.20
CA PHE A 35 -5.96 -2.44 8.24
C PHE A 35 -5.32 -2.02 6.91
N LYS A 36 -4.13 -1.40 6.93
CA LYS A 36 -3.39 -1.03 5.72
C LYS A 36 -3.21 -2.18 4.74
N ALA A 37 -2.97 -3.40 5.22
CA ALA A 37 -2.80 -4.57 4.36
C ALA A 37 -4.06 -4.90 3.54
N ILE A 38 -5.23 -4.72 4.15
CA ILE A 38 -6.54 -4.93 3.51
C ILE A 38 -6.78 -3.78 2.52
N TYR A 39 -6.51 -2.54 2.94
CA TYR A 39 -6.68 -1.36 2.10
C TYR A 39 -5.84 -1.43 0.83
N VAL A 40 -4.54 -1.71 0.92
CA VAL A 40 -3.66 -1.82 -0.26
C VAL A 40 -4.08 -2.94 -1.19
N ARG A 41 -4.62 -4.05 -0.67
CA ARG A 41 -5.12 -5.15 -1.52
C ARG A 41 -6.34 -4.73 -2.33
N ASN A 42 -7.28 -4.03 -1.70
CA ASN A 42 -8.49 -3.54 -2.36
C ASN A 42 -8.20 -2.45 -3.39
N LEU A 43 -7.18 -1.61 -3.16
CA LEU A 43 -6.71 -0.67 -4.18
C LEU A 43 -6.23 -1.39 -5.45
N VAL A 44 -5.53 -2.52 -5.32
CA VAL A 44 -5.10 -3.31 -6.49
C VAL A 44 -6.29 -3.89 -7.25
N TYR A 45 -7.30 -4.42 -6.56
CA TYR A 45 -8.52 -4.87 -7.24
C TYR A 45 -9.21 -3.72 -7.98
N LEU A 46 -9.34 -2.56 -7.35
CA LEU A 46 -9.89 -1.38 -8.02
C LEU A 46 -9.07 -0.96 -9.25
N HIS A 47 -7.74 -0.99 -9.16
CA HIS A 47 -6.83 -0.70 -10.27
C HIS A 47 -7.01 -1.69 -11.45
N GLN A 48 -7.23 -2.97 -11.14
CA GLN A 48 -7.44 -4.01 -12.15
C GLN A 48 -8.79 -3.85 -12.86
N GLU A 49 -9.86 -3.59 -12.11
CA GLU A 49 -11.24 -3.56 -12.62
C GLU A 49 -11.67 -2.22 -13.24
N THR A 50 -11.04 -1.11 -12.86
CA THR A 50 -11.40 0.20 -13.41
C THR A 50 -10.90 0.37 -14.86
N ASN A 51 -11.67 1.08 -15.70
CA ASN A 51 -11.22 1.53 -17.02
C ASN A 51 -10.66 2.96 -17.02
N ASP A 52 -10.83 3.67 -15.90
CA ASP A 52 -10.34 5.04 -15.71
C ASP A 52 -8.82 5.05 -15.52
N GLN A 53 -8.09 5.52 -16.55
CA GLN A 53 -6.63 5.56 -16.55
C GLN A 53 -6.06 6.56 -15.55
N ALA A 54 -6.78 7.65 -15.26
CA ALA A 54 -6.35 8.61 -14.24
C ALA A 54 -6.42 7.93 -12.86
N LEU A 55 -7.52 7.22 -12.57
CA LEU A 55 -7.66 6.47 -11.34
C LEU A 55 -6.59 5.36 -11.20
N LYS A 56 -6.27 4.64 -12.28
CA LYS A 56 -5.17 3.64 -12.26
C LYS A 56 -3.85 4.30 -11.88
N LYS A 57 -3.52 5.42 -12.54
CA LYS A 57 -2.29 6.16 -12.28
C LYS A 57 -2.23 6.66 -10.84
N ASP A 58 -3.33 7.16 -10.29
CA ASP A 58 -3.36 7.63 -8.90
C ASP A 58 -3.21 6.51 -7.88
N ILE A 59 -3.82 5.34 -8.14
CA ILE A 59 -3.62 4.14 -7.31
C ILE A 59 -2.17 3.66 -7.38
N GLN A 60 -1.58 3.62 -8.58
CA GLN A 60 -0.17 3.28 -8.75
C GLN A 60 0.73 4.25 -7.98
N ASN A 61 0.49 5.56 -8.12
CA ASN A 61 1.29 6.59 -7.46
C ASN A 61 1.28 6.44 -5.93
N VAL A 62 0.13 6.19 -5.30
CA VAL A 62 0.06 6.05 -3.84
C VAL A 62 0.76 4.78 -3.36
N ILE A 63 0.68 3.68 -4.12
CA ILE A 63 1.40 2.43 -3.79
C ILE A 63 2.91 2.63 -3.94
N ASP A 64 3.37 3.21 -5.05
CA ASP A 64 4.79 3.45 -5.30
C ASP A 64 5.41 4.42 -4.28
N THR A 65 4.68 5.48 -3.95
CA THR A 65 5.09 6.44 -2.92
C THR A 65 5.21 5.77 -1.56
N SER A 66 4.27 4.89 -1.22
CA SER A 66 4.29 4.16 0.04
C SER A 66 5.43 3.13 0.10
N VAL A 67 5.69 2.40 -0.98
CA VAL A 67 6.83 1.46 -1.07
C VAL A 67 8.14 2.21 -0.90
N LYS A 68 8.31 3.32 -1.61
CA LYS A 68 9.51 4.15 -1.51
C LYS A 68 9.73 4.67 -0.09
N ALA A 69 8.67 5.15 0.57
CA ALA A 69 8.75 5.59 1.96
C ALA A 69 9.16 4.42 2.88
N MET A 70 8.44 3.30 2.81
CA MET A 70 8.71 2.10 3.62
C MET A 70 10.17 1.64 3.49
N VAL A 71 10.65 1.42 2.27
CA VAL A 71 12.01 0.90 2.02
C VAL A 71 13.08 1.91 2.45
N LYS A 72 12.86 3.21 2.21
CA LYS A 72 13.87 4.24 2.49
C LYS A 72 14.03 4.51 3.99
N THR A 73 12.95 4.50 4.75
CA THR A 73 12.96 5.02 6.14
C THR A 73 12.58 4.00 7.19
N SER A 74 11.96 2.88 6.81
CA SER A 74 11.35 1.95 7.76
C SER A 74 11.84 0.51 7.67
N CYS A 75 12.69 0.15 6.72
CA CYS A 75 13.24 -1.20 6.59
C CYS A 75 14.74 -1.26 6.90
N ASP A 76 15.19 -2.38 7.46
CA ASP A 76 16.61 -2.72 7.54
C ASP A 76 17.07 -3.47 6.27
N ALA A 77 18.35 -3.87 6.24
CA ALA A 77 18.94 -4.59 5.10
C ALA A 77 18.32 -5.98 4.85
N ASP A 78 17.67 -6.56 5.85
CA ASP A 78 16.98 -7.86 5.77
C ASP A 78 15.49 -7.69 5.45
N PHE A 79 15.05 -6.48 5.07
CA PHE A 79 13.65 -6.13 4.82
C PHE A 79 12.72 -6.32 6.03
N ASN A 80 13.25 -6.25 7.27
CA ASN A 80 12.38 -6.08 8.43
C ASN A 80 11.89 -4.65 8.46
N CYS A 81 10.61 -4.45 8.16
CA CYS A 81 10.04 -3.12 8.04
C CYS A 81 9.15 -2.77 9.23
N ALA A 82 9.20 -1.52 9.70
CA ALA A 82 8.22 -0.96 10.64
C ALA A 82 6.84 -0.82 9.98
N ALA A 83 5.76 -0.78 10.76
CA ALA A 83 4.42 -0.57 10.20
C ALA A 83 4.15 0.89 9.80
N ALA A 84 4.73 1.86 10.51
CA ALA A 84 4.43 3.28 10.37
C ALA A 84 5.36 3.98 9.37
N TRP A 85 5.20 3.63 8.10
CA TRP A 85 5.99 4.15 6.97
C TRP A 85 5.86 5.67 6.80
N ALA A 86 4.63 6.19 6.97
CA ALA A 86 4.36 7.63 6.86
C ALA A 86 5.07 8.45 7.95
N ALA A 87 5.32 7.85 9.11
CA ALA A 87 6.06 8.47 10.21
C ALA A 87 7.57 8.19 10.15
N GLY A 88 8.04 7.38 9.18
CA GLY A 88 9.44 6.97 9.08
C GLY A 88 9.96 6.28 10.35
N ARG A 89 9.14 5.46 10.99
CA ARG A 89 9.56 4.70 12.18
C ARG A 89 10.74 3.78 11.83
N PRO A 90 11.69 3.59 12.76
CA PRO A 90 12.82 2.69 12.55
C PRO A 90 12.35 1.23 12.42
N PRO A 91 13.14 0.37 11.77
CA PRO A 91 12.83 -1.05 11.53
C PRO A 91 12.33 -1.82 12.76
N GLU A 92 11.34 -2.68 12.54
CA GLU A 92 10.74 -3.53 13.58
C GLU A 92 10.70 -4.98 13.10
N LYS A 93 10.84 -5.97 14.00
CA LYS A 93 10.88 -7.40 13.65
C LYS A 93 9.61 -8.18 14.03
N ASN A 94 8.52 -7.47 14.31
CA ASN A 94 7.27 -8.11 14.72
C ASN A 94 6.41 -8.49 13.50
N VAL A 95 5.64 -9.58 13.64
CA VAL A 95 4.83 -10.17 12.57
C VAL A 95 3.84 -9.18 11.94
N ARG A 96 3.33 -8.21 12.70
CA ARG A 96 2.31 -7.28 12.21
C ARG A 96 2.92 -6.27 11.25
N SER A 97 4.06 -5.70 11.62
CA SER A 97 4.81 -4.80 10.75
C SER A 97 5.29 -5.53 9.49
N GLN A 98 5.66 -6.80 9.60
CA GLN A 98 5.99 -7.63 8.42
C GLN A 98 4.78 -7.93 7.55
N HIS A 99 3.61 -8.24 8.14
CA HIS A 99 2.38 -8.48 7.41
C HIS A 99 2.05 -7.30 6.49
N VAL A 100 1.92 -6.08 7.05
CA VAL A 100 1.50 -4.91 6.26
C VAL A 100 2.53 -4.56 5.19
N SER A 101 3.82 -4.74 5.48
CA SER A 101 4.92 -4.46 4.56
C SER A 101 4.95 -5.46 3.40
N ALA A 102 4.80 -6.75 3.69
CA ALA A 102 4.66 -7.79 2.67
C ALA A 102 3.41 -7.57 1.80
N ALA A 103 2.28 -7.18 2.42
CA ALA A 103 1.07 -6.89 1.67
C ALA A 103 1.25 -5.72 0.69
N LEU A 104 1.96 -4.66 1.11
CA LEU A 104 2.28 -3.54 0.23
C LEU A 104 3.17 -3.96 -0.95
N LEU A 105 4.23 -4.73 -0.70
CA LEU A 105 5.12 -5.22 -1.77
C LEU A 105 4.38 -6.12 -2.76
N VAL A 106 3.53 -7.03 -2.27
CA VAL A 106 2.69 -7.88 -3.13
C VAL A 106 1.69 -7.03 -3.93
N SER A 107 1.13 -5.97 -3.32
CA SER A 107 0.27 -5.03 -4.04
C SER A 107 1.01 -4.29 -5.15
N ALA A 108 2.25 -3.86 -4.92
CA ALA A 108 3.08 -3.24 -5.96
C ALA A 108 3.33 -4.20 -7.13
N VAL A 109 3.63 -5.47 -6.87
CA VAL A 109 3.72 -6.50 -7.92
C VAL A 109 2.40 -6.62 -8.70
N GLY A 110 1.25 -6.54 -8.03
CA GLY A 110 -0.07 -6.61 -8.66
C GLY A 110 -0.40 -5.44 -9.59
N ILE A 111 0.17 -4.26 -9.34
CA ILE A 111 0.01 -3.06 -10.18
C ILE A 111 0.98 -3.05 -11.35
N HIS A 112 2.25 -3.40 -11.10
CA HIS A 112 3.33 -3.35 -12.09
C HIS A 112 3.42 -4.58 -12.99
N ARG A 113 2.63 -5.63 -12.74
CA ARG A 113 2.58 -6.78 -13.64
C ARG A 113 2.18 -6.30 -15.04
N PRO A 114 3.00 -6.56 -16.08
CA PRO A 114 2.56 -6.31 -17.44
C PRO A 114 1.31 -7.16 -17.71
N PRO A 115 0.38 -6.68 -18.56
CA PRO A 115 -0.78 -7.47 -18.94
C PRO A 115 -0.31 -8.86 -19.37
N ALA A 116 -0.95 -9.90 -18.84
CA ALA A 116 -0.63 -11.28 -19.19
C ALA A 116 -0.59 -11.36 -20.72
N LYS A 117 0.60 -11.64 -21.28
CA LYS A 117 0.78 -11.65 -22.73
C LYS A 117 -0.34 -12.45 -23.37
N ALA A 118 -0.99 -11.85 -24.37
CA ALA A 118 -1.61 -12.53 -25.49
C ALA A 118 -0.56 -13.47 -26.12
N GLY A 119 -0.42 -14.66 -25.53
CA GLY A 119 0.75 -15.52 -25.67
C GLY A 119 0.39 -16.96 -25.43
N ARG A 120 -0.63 -17.45 -26.16
CA ARG A 120 -0.75 -18.84 -26.61
C ARG A 120 -1.30 -18.84 -28.02
N GLY A 121 -0.46 -18.43 -28.95
CA GLY A 121 -0.51 -18.86 -30.34
C GLY A 121 0.76 -19.68 -30.58
N ASN A 122 0.65 -20.99 -30.39
CA ASN A 122 1.47 -22.01 -31.04
C ASN A 122 0.48 -22.90 -31.79
#